data_AF-R8YN97-F1
#
_entry.id   AF-R8YN97-F1
#
_cell.length_a   1.000
_cell.length_b   1.000
_cell.length_c   1.000
_cell.angle_alpha   90.00
_cell.angle_beta   90.00
_cell.angle_gamma   90.00
#
_symmetry.space_group_name_H-M   'P 1'
#
loop_
_entity.id
_entity.type
_entity.pdbx_description
1 polymer ?
#
loop_
_entity_poly.entity_id
_entity_poly.type
_entity_poly.pdbx_seq_one_letter_code
_entity_poly.pdbx_strand_id
1 'polypeptide(L)'
;MVKEMIKPIQKILIANRGEIAIRVMRAATEMGIRTVAIYAEEDKFALHRFKSDEAYRVGAGKKPIAAYLDIEDIIRIALEAGVDAIHPGYG
;
A
#
# COMPACT_ATOMS: atom_id res chain seq x y z
N MET A 1 32.77 -10.68 7.41
CA MET A 1 31.31 -10.74 7.15
C MET A 1 30.68 -9.50 7.72
N VAL A 2 30.40 -8.50 6.87
CA VAL A 2 29.54 -7.38 7.27
C VAL A 2 28.13 -7.95 7.32
N LYS A 3 27.53 -8.01 8.51
CA LYS A 3 26.12 -8.34 8.66
C LYS A 3 25.39 -7.14 8.05
N GLU A 4 24.80 -7.30 6.86
CA GLU A 4 23.90 -6.29 6.31
C GLU A 4 22.85 -6.01 7.37
N MET A 5 22.91 -4.82 7.99
CA MET A 5 21.86 -4.38 8.88
C MET A 5 20.61 -4.19 8.04
N ILE A 6 19.61 -5.05 8.25
CA ILE A 6 18.29 -4.90 7.63
C ILE A 6 17.81 -3.48 7.95
N LYS A 7 17.57 -2.71 6.89
CA LYS A 7 17.12 -1.34 7.02
C LYS A 7 15.74 -1.35 7.70
N PRO A 8 15.51 -0.58 8.77
CA PRO A 8 14.22 -0.53 9.43
C PRO A 8 13.12 -0.08 8.45
N ILE A 9 11.97 -0.74 8.47
CA ILE A 9 10.79 -0.31 7.70
C ILE A 9 10.18 0.90 8.40
N GLN A 10 10.15 2.05 7.75
CA GLN A 10 9.59 3.29 8.27
C GLN A 10 8.29 3.68 7.55
N LYS A 11 8.12 3.26 6.30
CA LYS A 11 6.89 3.45 5.52
C LYS A 11 6.56 2.19 4.72
N ILE A 12 5.29 1.78 4.74
CA ILE A 12 4.79 0.58 4.07
C ILE A 12 3.60 0.91 3.16
N LEU A 13 3.63 0.39 1.93
CA LEU A 13 2.47 0.39 1.02
C LEU A 13 1.70 -0.92 1.16
N ILE A 14 0.37 -0.84 1.23
CA ILE A 14 -0.49 -2.02 1.25
C ILE A 14 -1.07 -2.18 -0.15
N ALA A 15 -0.59 -3.18 -0.89
CA ALA A 15 -1.03 -3.49 -2.24
C ALA A 15 -2.31 -4.33 -2.22
N ASN A 16 -3.32 -3.83 -1.51
CA ASN A 16 -4.61 -4.48 -1.33
C ASN A 16 -5.70 -3.44 -0.99
N ARG A 17 -6.92 -3.88 -0.75
CA ARG A 17 -8.11 -3.07 -0.46
C ARG A 17 -8.90 -3.63 0.73
N GLY A 18 -9.95 -2.94 1.12
CA GLY A 18 -10.94 -3.49 2.05
C GLY A 18 -10.39 -3.75 3.45
N GLU A 19 -10.87 -4.80 4.11
CA GLU A 19 -10.59 -5.04 5.52
C GLU A 19 -9.14 -5.45 5.77
N ILE A 20 -8.51 -6.19 4.85
CA ILE A 20 -7.13 -6.64 4.99
C ILE A 20 -6.16 -5.47 4.91
N ALA A 21 -6.44 -4.50 4.03
CA ALA A 21 -5.67 -3.27 3.96
C ALA A 21 -5.71 -2.52 5.31
N ILE A 22 -6.91 -2.39 5.89
CA ILE A 22 -7.10 -1.76 7.21
C ILE A 22 -6.38 -2.57 8.31
N ARG A 23 -6.47 -3.90 8.28
CA ARG A 23 -5.85 -4.79 9.26
C ARG A 23 -4.32 -4.63 9.28
N VAL A 24 -3.70 -4.52 8.11
CA VAL A 24 -2.26 -4.30 7.96
C VAL A 24 -1.88 -2.89 8.40
N MET A 25 -2.64 -1.86 7.99
CA MET A 25 -2.40 -0.48 8.41
C MET A 25 -2.42 -0.35 9.94
N ARG A 26 -3.37 -0.98 10.62
CA ARG A 26 -3.43 -0.96 12.10
C ARG A 26 -2.17 -1.54 12.74
N ALA A 27 -1.69 -2.69 12.25
CA ALA A 27 -0.45 -3.28 12.76
C ALA A 27 0.76 -2.38 12.50
N ALA A 28 0.86 -1.80 11.29
CA ALA A 28 1.93 -0.86 10.95
C ALA A 28 1.91 0.38 11.86
N THR A 29 0.74 0.97 12.09
CA THR A 29 0.58 2.13 12.99
C THR A 29 0.95 1.80 14.44
N GLU A 30 0.55 0.63 14.96
CA GLU A 30 0.95 0.16 16.29
C GLU A 30 2.48 0.01 16.43
N MET A 31 3.18 -0.24 15.33
CA MET A 31 4.64 -0.31 15.25
C MET A 31 5.31 1.04 14.92
N GLY A 32 4.55 2.12 14.78
CA GLY A 32 5.08 3.44 14.41
C GLY A 32 5.48 3.57 12.93
N ILE A 33 5.02 2.68 12.06
CA ILE A 33 5.31 2.66 10.62
C ILE A 33 4.23 3.45 9.88
N ARG A 34 4.64 4.37 8.99
CA ARG A 34 3.73 5.13 8.13
C ARG A 34 3.12 4.26 7.06
N THR A 35 1.88 4.55 6.67
CA THR A 35 1.06 3.68 5.82
C THR A 35 0.63 4.37 4.54
N VAL A 36 0.72 3.64 3.42
CA VAL A 36 0.28 4.09 2.10
C VAL A 36 -0.76 3.13 1.56
N ALA A 37 -1.93 3.64 1.17
CA ALA A 37 -2.96 2.89 0.48
C ALA A 37 -2.91 3.10 -1.04
N ILE A 38 -3.32 2.07 -1.78
CA ILE A 38 -3.72 2.21 -3.19
C ILE A 38 -5.23 2.00 -3.33
N TYR A 39 -5.84 2.69 -4.29
CA TYR A 39 -7.27 2.51 -4.58
C TYR A 39 -7.59 2.59 -6.08
N ALA A 40 -8.46 1.71 -6.57
CA ALA A 40 -9.07 1.87 -7.89
C ALA A 40 -10.07 3.04 -7.88
N GLU A 41 -10.40 3.62 -9.03
CA GLU A 41 -11.34 4.76 -9.12
C GLU A 41 -12.70 4.44 -8.48
N GLU A 42 -13.18 3.22 -8.66
CA GLU A 42 -14.43 2.71 -8.10
C GLU A 42 -14.38 2.56 -6.57
N ASP A 43 -13.18 2.41 -6.00
CA ASP A 43 -12.93 2.31 -4.56
C ASP A 43 -12.51 3.65 -3.93
N LYS A 44 -12.69 4.79 -4.61
CA LYS A 44 -12.32 6.12 -4.05
C LYS A 44 -13.04 6.49 -2.75
N PHE A 45 -14.15 5.84 -2.42
CA PHE A 45 -14.88 6.02 -1.17
C PHE A 45 -14.71 4.83 -0.21
N ALA A 46 -13.86 3.85 -0.54
CA ALA A 46 -13.60 2.71 0.32
C ALA A 46 -12.87 3.13 1.60
N LEU A 47 -13.23 2.50 2.72
CA LEU A 47 -12.73 2.88 4.04
C LEU A 47 -11.20 2.79 4.16
N HIS A 48 -10.55 1.83 3.50
CA HIS A 48 -9.09 1.63 3.62
C HIS A 48 -8.30 2.84 3.12
N ARG A 49 -8.82 3.57 2.12
CA ARG A 49 -8.22 4.80 1.60
C ARG A 49 -8.08 5.89 2.68
N PHE A 50 -9.04 5.98 3.59
CA PHE A 50 -9.07 7.01 4.64
C PHE A 50 -8.44 6.55 5.95
N LYS A 51 -7.94 5.31 6.01
CA LYS A 51 -7.27 4.75 7.19
C LYS A 51 -5.75 4.77 7.08
N SER A 52 -5.21 5.09 5.91
CA SER A 52 -3.77 5.29 5.69
C SER A 52 -3.37 6.75 5.86
N ASP A 53 -2.07 6.98 6.06
CA ASP A 53 -1.49 8.32 6.13
C ASP A 53 -1.45 8.99 4.74
N GLU A 54 -1.20 8.21 3.70
CA GLU A 54 -1.18 8.62 2.30
C GLU A 54 -2.02 7.66 1.45
N ALA A 55 -2.59 8.12 0.34
CA ALA A 55 -3.35 7.25 -0.57
C ALA A 55 -3.24 7.71 -2.02
N TYR A 56 -3.04 6.75 -2.92
CA TYR A 56 -2.82 7.00 -4.35
C TYR A 56 -3.81 6.19 -5.20
N ARG A 57 -4.29 6.80 -6.29
CA ARG A 57 -5.09 6.08 -7.28
C ARG A 57 -4.18 5.16 -8.08
N VAL A 58 -4.57 3.90 -8.24
CA VAL A 58 -3.86 2.88 -9.02
C VAL A 58 -4.67 2.45 -10.23
N GLY A 59 -4.00 2.05 -11.31
CA GLY A 59 -4.57 1.49 -12.52
C GLY A 59 -5.52 2.45 -13.22
N ALA A 60 -5.13 3.72 -13.37
CA ALA A 60 -5.98 4.73 -13.99
C ALA A 60 -6.51 4.26 -15.37
N GLY A 61 -7.83 4.27 -15.55
CA GLY A 61 -8.48 3.81 -16.78
C GLY A 61 -8.68 2.29 -16.89
N LYS A 62 -8.22 1.49 -15.92
CA LYS A 62 -8.46 0.04 -15.84
C LYS A 62 -9.73 -0.26 -15.05
N LYS A 63 -10.29 -1.45 -15.26
CA LYS A 63 -11.35 -2.02 -14.40
C LYS A 63 -10.80 -2.26 -12.99
N PRO A 64 -11.65 -2.28 -11.94
CA PRO A 64 -11.19 -2.34 -10.54
C PRO A 64 -10.20 -3.48 -10.27
N ILE A 65 -10.52 -4.71 -10.68
CA ILE A 65 -9.65 -5.87 -10.45
C ILE A 65 -8.32 -5.70 -11.19
N ALA A 66 -8.36 -5.27 -12.45
CA ALA A 66 -7.17 -5.04 -13.25
C ALA A 66 -6.29 -3.90 -12.70
N ALA A 67 -6.88 -2.94 -11.99
CA ALA A 67 -6.15 -1.87 -11.33
C ALA A 67 -5.32 -2.38 -10.14
N TYR A 68 -5.88 -3.27 -9.31
CA TYR A 68 -5.13 -3.89 -8.20
C TYR A 68 -4.11 -4.94 -8.65
N LEU A 69 -4.20 -5.41 -9.90
CA LEU A 69 -3.21 -6.31 -10.52
C LEU A 69 -2.17 -5.56 -11.36
N ASP A 70 -2.18 -4.22 -11.32
CA ASP A 70 -1.28 -3.38 -12.10
C ASP A 70 0.10 -3.24 -11.44
N ILE A 71 0.96 -4.25 -11.63
CA ILE A 71 2.28 -4.33 -10.99
C ILE A 71 3.10 -3.05 -11.24
N GLU A 72 3.18 -2.59 -12.49
CA GLU A 72 3.97 -1.41 -12.86
C GLU A 72 3.50 -0.15 -12.14
N ASP A 73 2.18 0.06 -12.06
CA ASP A 73 1.63 1.25 -11.39
C ASP A 73 1.75 1.16 -9.87
N ILE A 74 1.64 -0.04 -9.29
CA ILE A 74 1.90 -0.26 -7.86
C ILE A 74 3.36 0.06 -7.51
N ILE A 75 4.32 -0.40 -8.32
CA ILE A 75 5.75 -0.11 -8.13
C ILE A 75 6.03 1.38 -8.33
N ARG A 76 5.43 2.02 -9.35
CA ARG A 76 5.53 3.47 -9.55
C ARG A 76 5.07 4.24 -8.31
N ILE A 77 3.91 3.91 -7.75
CA ILE A 77 3.38 4.53 -6.53
C ILE A 77 4.31 4.28 -5.34
N ALA A 78 4.82 3.05 -5.18
CA ALA A 78 5.73 2.70 -4.09
C ALA A 78 7.02 3.55 -4.12
N LEU A 79 7.60 3.74 -5.31
CA LEU A 79 8.78 4.57 -5.53
C LEU A 79 8.47 6.06 -5.29
N GLU A 80 7.35 6.58 -5.81
CA GLU A 80 6.92 7.97 -5.62
C GLU A 80 6.65 8.30 -4.15
N ALA A 81 5.97 7.40 -3.44
CA ALA A 81 5.66 7.56 -2.02
C ALA A 81 6.88 7.29 -1.11
N GLY A 82 7.96 6.75 -1.66
CA GLY A 82 9.19 6.43 -0.93
C GLY A 82 8.97 5.39 0.18
N VAL A 83 8.28 4.29 -0.13
CA VAL A 83 8.06 3.21 0.85
C VAL A 83 9.24 2.26 0.93
N ASP A 84 9.48 1.70 2.12
CA ASP A 84 10.54 0.71 2.34
C ASP A 84 10.06 -0.73 2.07
N ALA A 85 8.74 -0.95 2.13
CA ALA A 85 8.13 -2.27 1.99
C ALA A 85 6.74 -2.22 1.36
N ILE A 86 6.32 -3.36 0.81
CA ILE A 86 4.96 -3.60 0.30
C ILE A 86 4.38 -4.83 1.01
N HIS A 87 3.17 -4.70 1.54
CA HIS A 87 2.41 -5.84 2.06
C HIS A 87 1.29 -6.20 1.07
N PRO A 88 1.27 -7.42 0.51
CA PRO A 88 0.29 -7.80 -0.51
C PRO A 88 -1.10 -8.15 0.07
N GLY A 89 -1.19 -8.38 1.39
CA GLY A 89 -2.43 -8.88 1.98
C GLY A 89 -2.66 -10.32 1.55
N TYR A 90 -3.85 -10.61 1.02
CA TYR A 90 -4.21 -11.89 0.42
C TYR A 90 -5.05 -11.65 -0.85
N GLY A 91 -5.07 -12.62 -1.76
CA GLY A 91 -5.77 -12.54 -3.06
C GLY A 91 -5.00 -13.22 -4.16
#